data_AF-A0AAY4DLT3-F1
#
_entry.id   AF-A0AAY4DLT3-F1
#
_cell.length_a   1.000
_cell.length_b   1.000
_cell.length_c   1.000
_cell.angle_alpha   90.00
_cell.angle_beta   90.00
_cell.angle_gamma   90.00
#
_symmetry.space_group_name_H-M   'P 1'
#
loop_
_entity.id
_entity.type
_entity.pdbx_description
1 polymer ?
#
loop_
_entity_poly.entity_id
_entity_poly.type
_entity_poly.pdbx_seq_one_letter_code
_entity_poly.pdbx_strand_id
1 'polypeptide(L)'
;PIMLPDVTDASDGVAADPQLQHFIEIESQKQRFQQLVHQMTEVCWEKCMDKPGPKLDSKTEACFVNCVERFIDTSQFILNRLEQTQRGRGSFSETMSD
;
A
#
# COMPACT_ATOMS: atom_id res chain seq x y z
N PRO A 1 20.29 2.50 1.88
CA PRO A 1 20.49 1.18 2.51
C PRO A 1 20.25 1.28 4.01
N ILE A 2 19.01 1.05 4.43
CA ILE A 2 18.65 1.03 5.85
C ILE A 2 19.23 -0.25 6.45
N MET A 3 20.08 -0.07 7.45
CA MET A 3 20.77 -1.13 8.18
C MET A 3 19.74 -1.88 9.03
N LEU A 4 19.35 -3.08 8.59
CA LEU A 4 18.67 -4.05 9.45
C LEU A 4 19.71 -4.59 10.45
N PRO A 5 19.37 -4.77 11.74
CA PRO A 5 20.19 -5.60 12.60
C PRO A 5 20.04 -7.05 12.12
N ASP A 6 21.19 -7.69 11.91
CA ASP A 6 21.29 -9.10 11.58
C ASP A 6 20.66 -9.92 12.73
N VAL A 7 19.51 -10.53 12.44
CA VAL A 7 18.83 -11.50 13.31
C VAL A 7 19.30 -12.91 12.91
N THR A 8 20.61 -13.15 12.99
CA THR A 8 21.13 -14.52 13.00
C THR A 8 22.02 -14.73 14.23
N ASP A 9 21.37 -15.25 15.28
CA ASP A 9 21.90 -16.18 16.29
C ASP A 9 21.40 -15.85 17.71
N ALA A 10 20.24 -16.43 18.06
CA ALA A 10 19.87 -16.79 19.43
C ALA A 10 18.69 -17.75 19.37
N SER A 11 19.01 -19.03 19.35
CA SER A 11 18.08 -20.11 19.64
C SER A 11 17.65 -20.06 21.10
N ASP A 12 16.58 -19.32 21.40
CA ASP A 12 15.62 -19.71 22.45
C ASP A 12 14.28 -19.01 22.18
N GLY A 13 13.19 -19.74 22.38
CA GLY A 13 11.86 -19.38 21.89
C GLY A 13 11.32 -18.04 22.40
N VAL A 14 11.59 -16.95 21.69
CA VAL A 14 10.73 -15.77 21.75
C VAL A 14 9.46 -16.13 20.99
N ALA A 15 8.55 -16.84 21.68
CA ALA A 15 7.13 -16.69 21.40
C ALA A 15 6.89 -15.18 21.42
N ALA A 16 6.79 -14.57 20.24
CA ALA A 16 6.61 -13.15 20.13
C ALA A 16 5.39 -12.79 20.97
N ASP A 17 5.60 -11.94 21.98
CA ASP A 17 4.56 -11.50 22.88
C ASP A 17 3.32 -11.12 22.04
N PRO A 18 2.16 -11.76 22.25
CA PRO A 18 0.95 -11.45 21.49
C PRO A 18 0.63 -9.95 21.46
N GLN A 19 0.99 -9.22 22.52
CA GLN A 19 0.85 -7.78 22.60
C GLN A 19 1.81 -7.04 21.64
N LEU A 20 3.06 -7.50 21.55
CA LEU A 20 4.04 -6.95 20.62
C LEU A 20 3.66 -7.24 19.16
N GLN A 21 3.17 -8.45 18.86
CA GLN A 21 2.71 -8.79 17.52
C GLN A 21 1.55 -7.90 17.09
N HIS A 22 0.57 -7.71 17.97
CA HIS A 22 -0.55 -6.81 17.70
C HIS A 22 -0.10 -5.35 17.47
N PHE A 23 0.86 -4.87 18.26
CA PHE A 23 1.44 -3.55 18.06
C PHE A 23 2.12 -3.42 16.69
N ILE A 24 2.92 -4.42 16.30
CA ILE A 24 3.60 -4.45 15.00
C ILE A 24 2.59 -4.42 13.85
N GLU A 25 1.51 -5.19 13.94
CA GLU A 25 0.46 -5.21 12.91
C GLU A 25 -0.18 -3.83 12.73
N ILE A 26 -0.56 -3.16 13.83
CA ILE A 26 -1.16 -1.83 13.79
C ILE A 26 -0.19 -0.81 13.18
N GLU A 27 1.06 -0.77 13.65
CA GLU A 27 2.04 0.19 13.16
C GLU A 27 2.42 -0.07 11.69
N SER A 28 2.51 -1.34 11.28
CA SER A 28 2.68 -1.73 9.88
C SER A 28 1.53 -1.25 9.01
N GLN A 29 0.27 -1.39 9.46
CA GLN A 29 -0.88 -0.87 8.72
C GLN A 29 -0.84 0.65 8.58
N LYS A 30 -0.50 1.37 9.65
CA LYS A 30 -0.32 2.83 9.61
C LYS A 30 0.77 3.23 8.63
N GLN A 31 1.93 2.58 8.66
CA GLN A 31 3.03 2.86 7.75
C GLN A 31 2.62 2.67 6.28
N ARG A 32 1.93 1.58 5.96
CA ARG A 32 1.42 1.31 4.60
C ARG A 32 0.43 2.38 4.15
N PHE A 33 -0.46 2.80 5.05
CA PHE A 33 -1.40 3.89 4.76
C PHE A 33 -0.67 5.21 4.48
N GLN A 34 0.33 5.56 5.28
CA GLN A 34 1.14 6.77 5.03
C GLN A 34 1.83 6.71 3.68
N GLN A 35 2.41 5.56 3.31
CA GLN A 35 3.02 5.36 2.00
C GLN A 35 2.02 5.55 0.85
N LEU A 36 0.80 5.02 1.00
CA LEU A 36 -0.27 5.20 0.01
C LEU A 36 -0.65 6.68 -0.15
N VAL A 37 -0.81 7.41 0.96
CA VAL A 37 -1.13 8.85 0.94
C VAL A 37 -0.01 9.63 0.25
N HIS A 38 1.24 9.34 0.56
CA HIS A 38 2.39 9.99 -0.07
C HIS A 38 2.43 9.75 -1.57
N GLN A 39 2.25 8.49 -1.99
CA GLN A 39 2.27 8.13 -3.41
C GLN A 39 1.12 8.78 -4.19
N MET A 40 -0.10 8.76 -3.64
CA MET A 40 -1.25 9.41 -4.25
C MET A 40 -1.05 10.92 -4.35
N THR A 41 -0.46 11.53 -3.31
CA THR A 41 -0.15 12.97 -3.28
C THR A 41 0.87 13.33 -4.35
N GLU A 42 1.94 12.56 -4.49
CA GLU A 42 2.97 12.77 -5.51
C GLU A 42 2.39 12.69 -6.93
N VAL A 43 1.63 11.62 -7.22
CA VAL A 43 0.99 11.43 -8.54
C VAL A 43 0.01 12.55 -8.86
N CYS A 44 -0.85 12.93 -7.91
CA CYS A 44 -1.83 13.98 -8.15
C CYS A 44 -1.20 15.37 -8.20
N TRP A 45 -0.12 15.60 -7.46
CA TRP A 45 0.66 16.82 -7.56
C TRP A 45 1.22 17.01 -8.96
N GLU A 46 1.92 16.00 -9.51
CA GLU A 46 2.48 16.06 -10.87
C GLU A 46 1.42 16.25 -11.95
N LYS A 47 0.22 15.69 -11.76
CA LYS A 47 -0.86 15.77 -12.76
C LYS A 47 -1.66 17.07 -12.71
N CYS A 48 -1.90 17.60 -11.52
CA CYS A 48 -2.86 18.69 -11.31
C CYS A 48 -2.21 20.03 -11.00
N MET A 49 -1.00 20.07 -10.45
CA MET A 49 -0.34 21.30 -10.06
C MET A 49 0.57 21.83 -11.16
N ASP A 50 0.13 22.87 -11.86
CA ASP A 50 0.97 23.60 -12.83
C ASP A 50 1.77 24.72 -12.13
N LYS A 51 1.07 25.62 -11.43
CA LYS A 51 1.69 26.77 -10.74
C LYS A 51 1.23 26.83 -9.28
N PRO A 52 2.12 26.57 -8.32
CA PRO A 52 1.77 26.65 -6.91
C PRO A 52 1.50 28.11 -6.51
N GLY A 53 0.35 28.31 -5.87
CA GLY A 53 -0.07 29.59 -5.30
C GLY A 53 -0.40 29.46 -3.82
N PRO A 54 -0.74 30.57 -3.14
CA PRO A 54 -1.11 30.56 -1.72
C PRO A 54 -2.42 29.81 -1.44
N LYS A 55 -3.24 29.57 -2.47
CA LYS A 55 -4.48 28.78 -2.43
C LYS A 55 -4.62 28.01 -3.74
N LEU A 56 -5.30 26.88 -3.67
CA LEU A 56 -5.74 26.16 -4.88
C LEU A 56 -6.84 26.97 -5.55
N ASP A 57 -6.71 27.22 -6.85
CA ASP A 57 -7.83 27.71 -7.65
C ASP A 57 -8.84 26.57 -7.90
N SER A 58 -10.07 26.93 -8.26
CA SER A 58 -11.17 25.96 -8.41
C SER A 58 -10.89 24.86 -9.45
N LYS A 59 -10.11 25.15 -10.50
CA LYS A 59 -9.76 24.15 -11.51
C LYS A 59 -8.75 23.16 -10.94
N THR A 60 -7.76 23.65 -10.22
CA THR A 60 -6.75 22.82 -9.54
C THR A 60 -7.40 21.97 -8.45
N GLU A 61 -8.28 22.53 -7.62
CA GLU A 61 -9.04 21.80 -6.59
C GLU A 61 -9.88 20.68 -7.22
N ALA A 62 -10.67 20.98 -8.25
CA ALA A 62 -11.45 19.97 -8.97
C ALA A 62 -10.57 18.88 -9.57
N CYS A 63 -9.38 19.23 -10.09
CA CYS A 63 -8.43 18.23 -10.59
C CYS A 63 -7.97 17.29 -9.47
N PHE A 64 -7.60 17.80 -8.30
CA PHE A 64 -7.17 16.96 -7.17
C PHE A 64 -8.26 15.99 -6.72
N VAL A 65 -9.51 16.46 -6.58
CA VAL A 65 -10.65 15.60 -6.21
C VAL A 65 -10.78 14.45 -7.21
N ASN A 66 -10.84 14.76 -8.51
CA ASN A 66 -10.94 13.74 -9.55
C ASN A 66 -9.72 12.81 -9.57
N CYS A 67 -8.51 13.34 -9.40
CA CYS A 67 -7.29 12.55 -9.42
C CYS A 67 -7.25 11.52 -8.28
N VAL A 68 -7.59 11.95 -7.06
CA VAL A 68 -7.64 11.08 -5.88
C VAL A 68 -8.70 9.99 -6.05
N GLU A 69 -9.91 10.34 -6.49
CA GLU A 69 -10.97 9.36 -6.76
C GLU A 69 -10.52 8.32 -7.79
N ARG A 70 -9.96 8.76 -8.92
CA ARG A 70 -9.45 7.87 -9.98
C ARG A 70 -8.27 7.01 -9.54
N PHE A 71 -7.39 7.54 -8.68
CA PHE A 71 -6.28 6.76 -8.12
C PHE A 71 -6.79 5.60 -7.28
N ILE A 72 -7.77 5.85 -6.41
CA ILE A 72 -8.38 4.82 -5.56
C ILE A 72 -9.13 3.79 -6.42
N ASP A 73 -9.97 4.24 -7.35
CA ASP A 73 -10.73 3.34 -8.25
C ASP A 73 -9.81 2.41 -9.04
N THR A 74 -8.74 2.97 -9.62
CA THR A 74 -7.78 2.21 -10.42
C THR A 74 -7.01 1.21 -9.54
N SER A 75 -6.59 1.63 -8.35
CA SER A 75 -5.88 0.76 -7.41
C SER A 75 -6.75 -0.43 -7.00
N GLN A 76 -8.02 -0.19 -6.65
CA GLN A 76 -8.98 -1.25 -6.32
C GLN A 76 -9.23 -2.19 -7.50
N PHE A 77 -9.39 -1.65 -8.71
CA PHE A 77 -9.56 -2.46 -9.92
C PHE A 77 -8.38 -3.42 -10.14
N ILE A 78 -7.14 -2.91 -10.01
CA ILE A 78 -5.92 -3.71 -10.15
C ILE A 78 -5.87 -4.80 -9.08
N LEU A 79 -6.12 -4.45 -7.81
CA LEU A 79 -6.12 -5.42 -6.71
C LEU A 79 -7.14 -6.54 -6.92
N ASN A 80 -8.38 -6.18 -7.29
CA ASN A 80 -9.44 -7.13 -7.59
C ASN A 80 -9.05 -8.07 -8.74
N ARG A 81 -8.35 -7.57 -9.76
CA ARG A 81 -7.89 -8.38 -10.89
C ARG A 81 -6.75 -9.32 -10.51
N LEU A 82 -5.83 -8.85 -9.67
CA LEU A 82 -4.73 -9.68 -9.15
C LEU A 82 -5.25 -10.82 -8.28
N GLU A 83 -6.22 -10.55 -7.39
CA GLU A 83 -6.85 -11.58 -6.57
C GLU A 83 -7.55 -12.65 -7.41
N GLN A 84 -8.33 -12.25 -8.43
CA GLN A 84 -8.95 -13.18 -9.37
C GLN A 84 -7.92 -14.04 -10.11
N THR A 85 -6.79 -13.44 -10.51
CA THR A 85 -5.71 -14.16 -11.19
C THR A 85 -5.01 -15.17 -10.26
N GLN A 86 -4.81 -14.81 -8.99
CA GLN A 86 -4.24 -15.72 -7.98
C GLN A 86 -5.15 -16.92 -7.70
N ARG A 87 -6.47 -16.69 -7.56
CA ARG A 87 -7.45 -17.77 -7.42
C ARG A 87 -7.46 -18.71 -8.64
N GLY A 88 -7.32 -18.16 -9.84
CA GLY A 88 -7.18 -18.95 -11.07
C GLY A 88 -5.89 -19.80 -11.14
N ARG A 89 -4.80 -19.35 -10.51
CA ARG A 89 -3.53 -20.12 -10.41
C ARG A 89 -3.54 -21.16 -9.28
N GLY A 90 -4.23 -20.90 -8.17
CA GLY A 90 -4.40 -21.87 -7.09
C GLY A 90 -5.13 -23.14 -7.54
N SER A 91 -6.10 -23.00 -8.44
CA SER A 91 -6.84 -24.13 -9.02
C SER A 91 -6.00 -25.10 -9.86
N PHE A 92 -4.80 -24.72 -10.31
CA PHE A 92 -3.91 -25.60 -11.10
C PHE A 92 -2.89 -26.36 -10.22
N SER A 93 -2.59 -25.85 -9.01
CA SER A 93 -1.65 -26.53 -8.10
C SER A 93 -2.29 -27.69 -7.32
N GLU A 94 -3.61 -27.70 -7.18
CA GLU A 94 -4.35 -28.77 -6.49
C GLU A 94 -4.60 -29.98 -7.41
N THR A 95 -4.44 -29.84 -8.73
CA THR A 95 -4.69 -30.91 -9.72
C THR A 95 -3.43 -31.70 -10.13
N MET A 96 -2.25 -31.36 -9.60
CA MET A 96 -1.00 -32.12 -9.81
C MET A 96 -0.51 -32.86 -8.55
N SER A 97 -1.41 -33.03 -7.56
CA SER A 97 -1.15 -33.83 -6.34
C SER A 97 -2.04 -35.07 -6.23
N ASP A 98 -2.79 -35.42 -7.29
CA ASP A 98 -3.38 -36.75 -7.49
C ASP A 98 -2.59 -37.54 -8.55
#